data_AF-A0A530H4T4-F1
#
_entry.id   AF-A0A530H4T4-F1
#
_cell.length_a   1.000
_cell.length_b   1.000
_cell.length_c   1.000
_cell.angle_alpha   90.00
_cell.angle_beta   90.00
_cell.angle_gamma   90.00
#
_symmetry.space_group_name_H-M   'P 1'
#
loop_
_entity.id
_entity.type
_entity.pdbx_description
1 polymer ?
#
loop_
_entity_poly.entity_id
_entity_poly.type
_entity_poly.pdbx_seq_one_letter_code
_entity_poly.pdbx_strand_id
1 'polypeptide(L)'
;ALSGTCLSITMLAIWLTAPRAPFVLTVACGILVLVAHVVLFWQYSKEPNPWLCQAVLVLLSLGFLIICLSAMQYLGVGNHGSVVLPTLAAMAAGAVFTYLGFDGIGFLITYSAVTALLAAIGTMFWMKGDHDRRILLVVSFLSGACGLSFALCGLVLLVQGQWVLGAAPDNWAERLNTVVAVACMTGLGALTLSLHHLQAQIELKAETMTDPLTGLMNRRALNELYGDRSFGPFMAIAMFDLDHFKT
;
A
#
# COMPACT_ATOMS: atom_id res chain seq x y z
N ALA A 1 4.03 -7.29 -15.40
CA ALA A 1 2.77 -6.79 -15.99
C ALA A 1 1.60 -7.74 -15.75
N LEU A 2 1.64 -8.97 -16.26
CA LEU A 2 0.56 -9.97 -16.13
C LEU A 2 0.12 -10.28 -14.68
N SER A 3 1.07 -10.40 -13.74
CA SER A 3 0.75 -10.60 -12.32
C SER A 3 0.08 -9.37 -11.70
N GLY A 4 0.57 -8.16 -12.01
CA GLY A 4 0.02 -6.90 -11.51
C GLY A 4 -1.37 -6.58 -12.07
N THR A 5 -1.63 -6.85 -13.37
CA THR A 5 -2.98 -6.73 -13.95
C THR A 5 -3.95 -7.71 -13.28
N CYS A 6 -3.54 -8.97 -13.13
CA CYS A 6 -4.35 -9.98 -12.46
C CYS A 6 -4.66 -9.56 -11.01
N LEU A 7 -3.65 -9.13 -10.25
CA LEU A 7 -3.82 -8.61 -8.89
C LEU A 7 -4.80 -7.44 -8.83
N SER A 8 -4.66 -6.44 -9.71
CA SER A 8 -5.62 -5.33 -9.70
C SER A 8 -7.03 -5.77 -10.07
N ILE A 9 -7.20 -6.68 -11.03
CA ILE A 9 -8.51 -7.21 -11.39
C ILE A 9 -9.12 -7.96 -10.20
N THR A 10 -8.32 -8.76 -9.48
CA THR A 10 -8.81 -9.46 -8.27
C THR A 10 -9.22 -8.49 -7.18
N MET A 11 -8.45 -7.42 -6.92
CA MET A 11 -8.80 -6.42 -5.91
C MET A 11 -10.05 -5.62 -6.30
N LEU A 12 -10.21 -5.31 -7.59
CA LEU A 12 -11.41 -4.65 -8.11
C LEU A 12 -12.63 -5.56 -8.01
N ALA A 13 -12.49 -6.86 -8.31
CA ALA A 13 -13.55 -7.85 -8.12
C ALA A 13 -13.94 -8.03 -6.65
N ILE A 14 -12.96 -8.01 -5.73
CA ILE A 14 -13.20 -8.05 -4.28
C ILE A 14 -13.95 -6.79 -3.83
N TRP A 15 -13.55 -5.62 -4.32
CA TRP A 15 -14.25 -4.38 -4.00
C TRP A 15 -15.69 -4.35 -4.53
N LEU A 16 -15.93 -4.85 -5.75
CA LEU A 16 -17.28 -4.96 -6.33
C LEU A 16 -18.19 -5.90 -5.53
N THR A 17 -17.63 -6.93 -4.90
CA THR A 17 -18.39 -7.91 -4.10
C THR A 17 -18.63 -7.45 -2.66
N ALA A 18 -17.75 -6.61 -2.10
CA ALA A 18 -17.93 -6.04 -0.76
C ALA A 18 -17.29 -4.63 -0.65
N PRO A 19 -18.02 -3.54 -0.96
CA PRO A 19 -17.49 -2.18 -0.96
C PRO A 19 -17.30 -1.58 0.46
N ARG A 20 -16.90 -2.39 1.44
CA ARG A 20 -16.78 -1.99 2.85
C ARG A 20 -15.47 -1.25 3.17
N ALA A 21 -14.47 -1.32 2.28
CA ALA A 21 -13.14 -0.78 2.51
C ALA A 21 -12.66 0.09 1.32
N PRO A 22 -12.80 1.43 1.38
CA PRO A 22 -12.39 2.31 0.28
C PRO A 22 -10.88 2.30 0.01
N PHE A 23 -10.05 1.86 0.98
CA PHE A 23 -8.60 1.73 0.80
C PHE A 23 -8.23 0.65 -0.22
N VAL A 24 -9.02 -0.43 -0.33
CA VAL A 24 -8.73 -1.53 -1.28
C VAL A 24 -8.82 -1.03 -2.72
N LEU A 25 -9.78 -0.16 -3.00
CA LEU A 25 -9.94 0.48 -4.31
C LEU A 25 -8.76 1.41 -4.63
N THR A 26 -8.31 2.20 -3.65
CA THR A 26 -7.16 3.10 -3.86
C THR A 26 -5.86 2.33 -4.08
N VAL A 27 -5.60 1.24 -3.34
CA VAL A 27 -4.45 0.35 -3.64
C VAL A 27 -4.56 -0.23 -5.05
N ALA A 28 -5.72 -0.76 -5.44
CA ALA A 28 -5.94 -1.35 -6.76
C ALA A 28 -5.66 -0.34 -7.87
N CYS A 29 -6.15 0.90 -7.72
CA CYS A 29 -5.87 1.99 -8.64
C CYS A 29 -4.35 2.27 -8.73
N GLY A 30 -3.66 2.37 -7.59
CA GLY A 30 -2.20 2.57 -7.55
C GLY A 30 -1.43 1.46 -8.28
N ILE A 31 -1.83 0.20 -8.09
CA ILE A 31 -1.24 -0.95 -8.80
C ILE A 31 -1.50 -0.86 -10.30
N LEU A 32 -2.69 -0.46 -10.77
CA LEU A 32 -2.95 -0.25 -12.21
C LEU A 32 -2.05 0.82 -12.81
N VAL A 33 -1.87 1.94 -12.10
CA VAL A 33 -0.97 3.01 -12.55
C VAL A 33 0.47 2.49 -12.68
N LEU A 34 0.94 1.69 -11.70
CA LEU A 34 2.27 1.07 -11.77
C LEU A 34 2.39 0.01 -12.88
N VAL A 35 1.33 -0.73 -13.18
CA VAL A 35 1.32 -1.65 -14.32
C VAL A 35 1.40 -0.90 -15.64
N ALA A 36 0.64 0.19 -15.78
CA ALA A 36 0.71 1.07 -16.95
C ALA A 36 2.13 1.64 -17.10
N HIS A 37 2.76 2.06 -15.99
CA HIS A 37 4.16 2.49 -15.97
C HIS A 37 5.08 1.42 -16.58
N VAL A 38 4.99 0.16 -16.14
CA VAL A 38 5.84 -0.93 -16.64
C VAL A 38 5.67 -1.14 -18.14
N VAL A 39 4.44 -1.05 -18.66
CA VAL A 39 4.16 -1.19 -20.10
C VAL A 39 4.75 -0.02 -20.89
N LEU A 40 4.55 1.22 -20.43
CA LEU A 40 5.11 2.40 -21.08
C LEU A 40 6.64 2.43 -21.00
N PHE A 41 7.23 1.98 -19.89
CA PHE A 41 8.69 1.89 -19.73
C PHE A 41 9.29 0.88 -20.70
N TRP A 42 8.61 -0.26 -20.92
CA TRP A 42 9.03 -1.22 -21.94
C TRP A 42 8.99 -0.61 -23.35
N GLN A 43 7.98 0.19 -23.68
CA GLN A 43 7.93 0.90 -24.96
C GLN A 43 9.04 1.96 -25.08
N TYR A 44 9.27 2.73 -24.01
CA TYR A 44 10.35 3.72 -23.94
C TYR A 44 11.74 3.07 -24.11
N SER A 45 11.95 1.86 -23.60
CA SER A 45 13.21 1.13 -23.77
C SER A 45 13.51 0.75 -25.22
N LYS A 46 12.48 0.66 -26.07
CA LYS A 46 12.63 0.36 -27.50
C LYS A 46 12.77 1.62 -28.34
N GLU A 47 11.94 2.62 -28.06
CA GLU A 47 11.87 3.87 -28.80
C GLU A 47 11.95 5.05 -27.82
N PRO A 48 13.18 5.53 -27.54
CA PRO A 48 13.38 6.65 -26.63
C PRO A 48 12.73 7.91 -27.20
N ASN A 49 11.69 8.40 -26.54
CA ASN A 49 11.01 9.65 -26.86
C ASN A 49 10.88 10.50 -25.59
N PRO A 50 11.22 11.80 -25.63
CA PRO A 50 11.08 12.70 -24.47
C PRO A 50 9.67 12.72 -23.85
N TRP A 51 8.62 12.64 -24.67
CA TRP A 51 7.24 12.60 -24.17
C TRP A 51 6.92 11.30 -23.44
N LEU A 52 7.46 10.17 -23.91
CA LEU A 52 7.33 8.87 -23.23
C LEU A 52 8.11 8.87 -21.91
N CYS A 53 9.31 9.47 -21.88
CA CYS A 53 10.11 9.63 -20.66
C CYS A 53 9.31 10.36 -19.57
N GLN A 54 8.71 11.51 -19.91
CA GLN A 54 7.88 12.27 -18.97
C GLN A 54 6.68 11.46 -18.47
N ALA A 55 5.96 10.79 -19.38
CA ALA A 55 4.80 9.97 -19.01
C ALA A 55 5.20 8.84 -18.05
N VAL A 56 6.31 8.15 -18.32
CA VAL A 56 6.85 7.07 -17.47
C VAL A 56 7.18 7.58 -16.07
N LEU A 57 7.91 8.69 -15.97
CA LEU A 57 8.32 9.26 -14.68
C LEU A 57 7.11 9.70 -13.86
N VAL A 58 6.17 10.41 -14.49
CA VAL A 58 4.92 10.86 -13.87
C VAL A 58 4.11 9.68 -13.34
N LEU A 59 3.89 8.64 -14.16
CA LEU A 59 3.15 7.44 -13.75
C LEU A 59 3.83 6.71 -12.58
N LEU A 60 5.17 6.64 -12.55
CA LEU A 60 5.89 6.00 -11.45
C LEU A 60 5.62 6.70 -10.12
N SER A 61 5.84 8.01 -10.07
CA SER A 61 5.57 8.82 -8.88
C SER A 61 4.10 8.82 -8.50
N LEU A 62 3.19 8.88 -9.46
CA LEU A 62 1.75 8.86 -9.22
C LEU A 62 1.29 7.52 -8.62
N GLY A 63 1.78 6.40 -9.14
CA GLY A 63 1.43 5.08 -8.64
C GLY A 63 1.84 4.89 -7.17
N PHE A 64 3.06 5.28 -6.81
CA PHE A 64 3.52 5.22 -5.42
C PHE A 64 2.85 6.26 -4.51
N LEU A 65 2.49 7.44 -5.03
CA LEU A 65 1.70 8.42 -4.29
C LEU A 65 0.33 7.85 -3.92
N ILE A 66 -0.36 7.22 -4.87
CA ILE A 66 -1.66 6.58 -4.63
C ILE A 66 -1.55 5.46 -3.58
N ILE A 67 -0.50 4.64 -3.66
CA ILE A 67 -0.23 3.60 -2.65
C ILE A 67 0.01 4.23 -1.27
N CYS A 68 0.77 5.32 -1.19
CA CYS A 68 1.00 6.04 0.06
C CYS A 68 -0.29 6.64 0.62
N LEU A 69 -1.14 7.23 -0.22
CA LEU A 69 -2.45 7.72 0.19
C LEU A 69 -3.36 6.61 0.70
N SER A 70 -3.31 5.43 0.07
CA SER A 70 -4.05 4.28 0.54
C SER A 70 -3.55 3.79 1.91
N ALA A 71 -2.23 3.78 2.14
CA ALA A 71 -1.65 3.50 3.45
C ALA A 71 -2.12 4.51 4.52
N MET A 72 -2.17 5.80 4.18
CA MET A 72 -2.71 6.83 5.07
C MET A 72 -4.20 6.64 5.37
N GLN A 73 -4.98 6.22 4.36
CA GLN A 73 -6.40 5.91 4.51
C GLN A 73 -6.62 4.71 5.43
N TYR A 74 -5.84 3.64 5.25
CA TYR A 74 -5.86 2.45 6.12
C TYR A 74 -5.51 2.80 7.57
N LEU A 75 -4.48 3.62 7.76
CA LEU A 75 -4.04 4.03 9.09
C LEU A 75 -4.90 5.15 9.70
N GLY A 76 -5.81 5.78 8.94
CA GLY A 76 -6.61 6.92 9.41
C GLY A 76 -5.77 8.17 9.70
N VAL A 77 -4.80 8.50 8.86
CA VAL A 77 -3.98 9.73 8.96
C VAL A 77 -4.58 10.81 8.06
N GLY A 78 -5.08 11.91 8.62
CA GLY A 78 -5.79 12.96 7.85
C GLY A 78 -4.92 13.98 7.12
N ASN A 79 -3.60 14.00 7.33
CA ASN A 79 -2.71 15.03 6.79
C ASN A 79 -2.16 14.69 5.39
N HIS A 80 -3.05 14.47 4.42
CA HIS A 80 -2.67 14.08 3.05
C HIS A 80 -1.79 15.12 2.34
N GLY A 81 -1.99 16.41 2.64
CA GLY A 81 -1.25 17.51 2.01
C GLY A 81 0.28 17.43 2.20
N SER A 82 0.72 16.87 3.33
CA SER A 82 2.15 16.74 3.64
C SER A 82 2.90 15.75 2.73
N VAL A 83 2.18 14.85 2.04
CA VAL A 83 2.77 13.89 1.09
C VAL A 83 2.47 14.29 -0.35
N VAL A 84 1.25 14.77 -0.61
CA VAL A 84 0.82 15.16 -1.97
C VAL A 84 1.62 16.35 -2.49
N LEU A 85 1.77 17.40 -1.68
CA LEU A 85 2.45 18.62 -2.11
C LEU A 85 3.92 18.40 -2.51
N PRO A 86 4.78 17.75 -1.69
CA PRO A 86 6.16 17.51 -2.09
C PRO A 86 6.27 16.55 -3.29
N THR A 87 5.35 15.58 -3.41
CA THR A 87 5.37 14.66 -4.55
C THR A 87 5.00 15.39 -5.85
N LEU A 88 3.97 16.23 -5.83
CA LEU A 88 3.61 17.06 -6.99
C LEU A 88 4.72 18.04 -7.35
N ALA A 89 5.39 18.62 -6.36
CA ALA A 89 6.54 19.49 -6.60
C ALA A 89 7.71 18.71 -7.25
N ALA A 90 8.00 17.49 -6.79
CA ALA A 90 9.00 16.63 -7.40
C ALA A 90 8.63 16.22 -8.84
N MET A 91 7.35 15.91 -9.09
CA MET A 91 6.85 15.62 -10.44
C MET A 91 7.01 16.82 -11.38
N ALA A 92 6.64 18.01 -10.93
CA ALA A 92 6.79 19.24 -11.70
C ALA A 92 8.27 19.55 -11.98
N ALA A 93 9.13 19.41 -10.97
CA ALA A 93 10.58 19.59 -11.14
C ALA A 93 11.15 18.59 -12.15
N GLY A 94 10.83 17.31 -12.03
CA GLY A 94 11.26 16.28 -12.97
C GLY A 94 10.78 16.54 -14.40
N ALA A 95 9.54 17.00 -14.58
CA ALA A 95 9.00 17.38 -15.88
C ALA A 95 9.73 18.58 -16.50
N VAL A 96 10.08 19.59 -15.69
CA VAL A 96 10.85 20.75 -16.16
C VAL A 96 12.26 20.33 -16.60
N PHE A 97 12.97 19.53 -15.79
CA PHE A 97 14.34 19.11 -16.14
C PHE A 97 14.40 18.20 -17.37
N THR A 98 13.44 17.28 -17.51
CA THR A 98 13.33 16.42 -18.71
C THR A 98 12.97 17.23 -19.95
N TYR A 99 12.10 18.25 -19.84
CA TYR A 99 11.80 19.15 -20.95
C TYR A 99 13.03 19.94 -21.41
N LEU A 100 13.93 20.29 -20.49
CA LEU A 100 15.21 20.93 -20.78
C LEU A 100 16.26 19.96 -21.34
N GLY A 101 15.94 18.67 -21.51
CA GLY A 101 16.84 17.63 -22.03
C GLY A 101 17.73 16.98 -20.98
N PHE A 102 17.57 17.33 -19.69
CA PHE A 102 18.29 16.71 -18.58
C PHE A 102 17.53 15.51 -18.01
N ASP A 103 17.33 14.49 -18.83
CA ASP A 103 16.56 13.30 -18.46
C ASP A 103 17.12 12.59 -17.22
N GLY A 104 18.44 12.58 -17.03
CA GLY A 104 19.08 11.95 -15.86
C GLY A 104 18.72 12.64 -14.55
N ILE A 105 18.59 13.98 -14.55
CA ILE A 105 18.10 14.72 -13.39
C ILE A 105 16.64 14.37 -13.10
N GLY A 106 15.82 14.22 -14.16
CA GLY A 106 14.44 13.75 -14.04
C GLY A 106 14.33 12.40 -13.32
N PHE A 107 15.08 11.40 -13.77
CA PHE A 107 15.14 10.07 -13.13
C PHE A 107 15.60 10.16 -11.67
N LEU A 108 16.64 10.95 -11.38
CA LEU A 108 17.16 11.13 -10.02
C LEU A 108 16.10 11.72 -9.07
N ILE A 109 15.39 12.76 -9.52
CA ILE A 109 14.31 13.40 -8.75
C ILE A 109 13.18 12.39 -8.52
N THR A 110 12.75 11.65 -9.53
CA THR A 110 11.66 10.67 -9.38
C THR A 110 12.07 9.52 -8.47
N TYR A 111 13.27 8.96 -8.59
CA TYR A 111 13.73 7.87 -7.72
C TYR A 111 13.89 8.31 -6.27
N SER A 112 14.39 9.52 -6.02
CA SER A 112 14.45 10.07 -4.67
C SER A 112 13.05 10.31 -4.08
N ALA A 113 12.10 10.82 -4.87
CA ALA A 113 10.71 11.00 -4.45
C ALA A 113 10.02 9.66 -4.11
N VAL A 114 10.19 8.63 -4.95
CA VAL A 114 9.67 7.28 -4.71
C VAL A 114 10.29 6.66 -3.46
N THR A 115 11.59 6.82 -3.28
CA THR A 115 12.30 6.37 -2.06
C THR A 115 11.72 7.04 -0.81
N ALA A 116 11.50 8.35 -0.86
CA ALA A 116 10.91 9.10 0.25
C ALA A 116 9.47 8.64 0.55
N LEU A 117 8.65 8.38 -0.48
CA LEU A 117 7.29 7.84 -0.32
C LEU A 117 7.31 6.45 0.34
N LEU A 118 8.18 5.55 -0.10
CA LEU A 118 8.31 4.21 0.46
C LEU A 118 8.80 4.25 1.90
N ALA A 119 9.76 5.12 2.21
CA ALA A 119 10.22 5.35 3.57
C ALA A 119 9.07 5.91 4.45
N ALA A 120 8.28 6.84 3.93
CA ALA A 120 7.11 7.39 4.63
C ALA A 120 6.06 6.32 4.93
N ILE A 121 5.80 5.38 4.00
CA ILE A 121 4.90 4.25 4.26
C ILE A 121 5.43 3.40 5.42
N GLY A 122 6.72 3.03 5.38
CA GLY A 122 7.35 2.25 6.44
C GLY A 122 7.29 2.95 7.82
N THR A 123 7.61 4.24 7.87
CA THR A 123 7.58 5.01 9.14
C THR A 123 6.17 5.19 9.67
N MET A 124 5.17 5.44 8.81
CA MET A 124 3.77 5.56 9.23
C MET A 124 3.27 4.26 9.88
N PHE A 125 3.56 3.11 9.27
CA PHE A 125 3.20 1.81 9.84
C PHE A 125 3.93 1.55 11.15
N TRP A 126 5.20 1.94 11.26
CA TRP A 126 5.98 1.78 12.50
C TRP A 126 5.45 2.65 13.64
N MET A 127 5.13 3.92 13.38
CA MET A 127 4.65 4.87 14.40
C MET A 127 3.22 4.57 14.87
N LYS A 128 2.33 4.10 13.98
CA LYS A 128 0.96 3.71 14.32
C LYS A 128 0.82 2.22 14.69
N GLY A 129 1.92 1.55 15.01
CA GLY A 129 2.04 0.11 15.20
C GLY A 129 1.34 -0.48 16.44
N ASP A 130 0.05 -0.22 16.60
CA ASP A 130 -0.83 -0.97 17.52
C ASP A 130 -1.43 -2.22 16.85
N HIS A 131 -1.16 -2.42 15.54
CA HIS A 131 -1.60 -3.56 14.75
C HIS A 131 -0.63 -4.75 14.86
N ASP A 132 -1.10 -5.94 14.47
CA ASP A 132 -0.35 -7.20 14.53
C ASP A 132 1.09 -7.07 14.02
N ARG A 133 2.06 -7.45 14.87
CA ARG A 133 3.50 -7.28 14.64
C ARG A 133 3.98 -7.95 13.36
N ARG A 134 3.26 -8.97 12.89
CA ARG A 134 3.53 -9.67 11.62
C ARG A 134 3.30 -8.77 10.41
N ILE A 135 2.20 -8.02 10.38
CA ILE A 135 1.86 -7.10 9.27
C ILE A 135 2.91 -6.00 9.18
N LEU A 136 3.30 -5.43 10.33
CA LEU A 136 4.32 -4.39 10.40
C LEU A 136 5.65 -4.86 9.80
N LEU A 137 6.10 -6.07 10.16
CA LEU A 137 7.34 -6.64 9.63
C LEU A 137 7.27 -6.83 8.11
N VAL A 138 6.16 -7.35 7.59
CA VAL A 138 5.99 -7.57 6.14
C VAL A 138 5.97 -6.24 5.39
N VAL A 139 5.17 -5.26 5.83
CA VAL A 139 5.12 -3.92 5.19
C VAL A 139 6.49 -3.25 5.22
N SER A 140 7.17 -3.26 6.37
CA SER A 140 8.47 -2.62 6.54
C SER A 140 9.53 -3.29 5.67
N PHE A 141 9.51 -4.62 5.58
CA PHE A 141 10.43 -5.36 4.72
C PHE A 141 10.20 -5.06 3.23
N LEU A 142 8.95 -5.10 2.76
CA LEU A 142 8.60 -4.81 1.37
C LEU A 142 8.91 -3.35 0.99
N SER A 143 8.46 -2.39 1.80
CA SER A 143 8.70 -0.97 1.56
C SER A 143 10.18 -0.61 1.66
N GLY A 144 10.90 -1.20 2.63
CA GLY A 144 12.33 -1.01 2.80
C GLY A 144 13.17 -1.60 1.67
N ALA A 145 12.87 -2.83 1.24
CA ALA A 145 13.56 -3.45 0.11
C ALA A 145 13.33 -2.68 -1.20
N CYS A 146 12.09 -2.25 -1.44
CA CYS A 146 11.73 -1.44 -2.61
C CYS A 146 12.41 -0.05 -2.56
N GLY A 147 12.36 0.62 -1.40
CA GLY A 147 12.97 1.93 -1.22
C GLY A 147 14.48 1.90 -1.38
N LEU A 148 15.15 0.89 -0.81
CA LEU A 148 16.59 0.71 -0.96
C LEU A 148 16.99 0.50 -2.42
N SER A 149 16.18 -0.26 -3.16
CA SER A 149 16.41 -0.51 -4.58
C SER A 149 16.37 0.78 -5.42
N PHE A 150 15.33 1.59 -5.26
CA PHE A 150 15.24 2.89 -5.95
C PHE A 150 16.32 3.87 -5.48
N ALA A 151 16.69 3.85 -4.20
CA ALA A 151 17.78 4.66 -3.67
C ALA A 151 19.13 4.29 -4.33
N LEU A 152 19.38 2.99 -4.52
CA LEU A 152 20.58 2.51 -5.21
C LEU A 152 20.60 2.95 -6.68
N CYS A 153 19.47 2.89 -7.39
CA CYS A 153 19.38 3.42 -8.76
C CYS A 153 19.76 4.90 -8.84
N GLY A 154 19.17 5.73 -7.97
CA GLY A 154 19.50 7.16 -7.89
C GLY A 154 20.97 7.42 -7.54
N LEU A 155 21.52 6.65 -6.59
CA LEU A 155 22.92 6.78 -6.17
C LEU A 155 23.88 6.42 -7.29
N VAL A 156 23.62 5.35 -8.04
CA VAL A 156 24.45 4.97 -9.20
C VAL A 156 24.43 6.06 -10.27
N LEU A 157 23.26 6.64 -10.55
CA LEU A 157 23.14 7.76 -11.50
C LEU A 157 23.97 8.98 -11.05
N LEU A 158 23.90 9.30 -9.76
CA LEU A 158 24.62 10.43 -9.15
C LEU A 158 26.13 10.22 -9.19
N VAL A 159 26.61 9.02 -8.85
CA VAL A 159 28.04 8.67 -8.87
C VAL A 159 28.60 8.66 -10.30
N GLN A 160 27.82 8.21 -11.27
CA GLN A 160 28.24 8.19 -12.67
C GLN A 160 28.18 9.57 -13.34
N GLY A 161 27.56 10.57 -12.70
CA GLY A 161 27.49 11.94 -13.22
C GLY A 161 26.76 12.05 -14.56
N GLN A 162 25.83 11.13 -14.86
CA GLN A 162 25.10 11.10 -16.12
C GLN A 162 23.86 11.99 -16.05
N TRP A 163 24.05 13.27 -16.35
CA TRP A 163 22.97 14.28 -16.30
C TRP A 163 22.03 14.23 -17.52
N VAL A 164 22.50 13.66 -18.64
CA VAL A 164 21.76 13.46 -19.89
C VAL A 164 21.97 12.01 -20.32
N LEU A 165 20.90 11.21 -20.38
CA LEU A 165 20.98 9.81 -20.81
C LEU A 165 20.54 9.61 -22.26
N GLY A 166 19.46 10.27 -22.69
CA GLY A 166 18.87 10.11 -24.03
C GLY A 166 18.27 8.71 -24.31
N ALA A 167 18.38 7.78 -23.35
CA ALA A 167 17.87 6.42 -23.41
C ALA A 167 17.52 5.94 -21.99
N ALA A 168 16.83 4.80 -21.90
CA ALA A 168 16.55 4.17 -20.61
C ALA A 168 17.86 3.84 -19.86
N PRO A 169 17.94 4.10 -18.54
CA PRO A 169 19.12 3.74 -17.78
C PRO A 169 19.31 2.21 -17.78
N ASP A 170 20.46 1.73 -18.23
CA ASP A 170 20.86 0.31 -18.14
C ASP A 170 22.10 0.20 -17.26
N ASN A 171 21.89 -0.12 -15.99
CA ASN A 171 22.96 -0.40 -15.05
C ASN A 171 22.58 -1.59 -14.16
N TRP A 172 23.55 -2.09 -13.39
CA TRP A 172 23.32 -3.25 -12.52
C TRP A 172 22.24 -2.99 -11.46
N ALA A 173 22.10 -1.74 -10.99
CA ALA A 173 21.10 -1.35 -10.01
C ALA A 173 19.69 -1.37 -10.60
N GLU A 174 19.50 -0.91 -11.84
CA GLU A 174 18.21 -0.97 -12.54
C GLU A 174 17.75 -2.40 -12.83
N ARG A 175 18.70 -3.30 -13.14
CA ARG A 175 18.41 -4.73 -13.32
C ARG A 175 17.92 -5.35 -12.02
N LEU A 176 18.57 -5.04 -10.90
CA LEU A 176 18.13 -5.44 -9.57
C LEU A 176 16.75 -4.82 -9.25
N ASN A 177 16.57 -3.54 -9.55
CA ASN A 177 15.35 -2.80 -9.29
C ASN A 177 14.15 -3.34 -10.03
N THR A 178 14.33 -3.75 -11.28
CA THR A 178 13.25 -4.39 -12.05
C THR A 178 12.77 -5.68 -11.37
N VAL A 179 13.69 -6.51 -10.85
CA VAL A 179 13.35 -7.74 -10.13
C VAL A 179 12.67 -7.44 -8.80
N VAL A 180 13.24 -6.53 -8.01
CA VAL A 180 12.71 -6.15 -6.68
C VAL A 180 11.34 -5.49 -6.83
N ALA A 181 11.14 -4.61 -7.80
CA ALA A 181 9.87 -3.94 -8.04
C ALA A 181 8.76 -4.94 -8.39
N VAL A 182 9.03 -5.94 -9.24
CA VAL A 182 8.06 -7.00 -9.58
C VAL A 182 7.72 -7.85 -8.35
N ALA A 183 8.72 -8.20 -7.54
CA ALA A 183 8.50 -8.92 -6.29
C ALA A 183 7.66 -8.09 -5.30
N CYS A 184 7.95 -6.80 -5.17
CA CYS A 184 7.25 -5.89 -4.26
C CYS A 184 5.81 -5.62 -4.70
N MET A 185 5.52 -5.46 -5.99
CA MET A 185 4.15 -5.34 -6.49
C MET A 185 3.32 -6.59 -6.14
N THR A 186 3.91 -7.76 -6.29
CA THR A 186 3.26 -9.04 -5.96
C THR A 186 3.04 -9.15 -4.45
N GLY A 187 4.06 -8.83 -3.66
CA GLY A 187 3.99 -8.84 -2.20
C GLY A 187 2.98 -7.84 -1.63
N LEU A 188 2.92 -6.61 -2.17
CA LEU A 188 1.95 -5.59 -1.75
C LEU A 188 0.51 -6.01 -2.08
N GLY A 189 0.30 -6.64 -3.25
CA GLY A 189 -0.99 -7.21 -3.63
C GLY A 189 -1.44 -8.33 -2.68
N ALA A 190 -0.55 -9.31 -2.43
CA ALA A 190 -0.82 -10.42 -1.51
C ALA A 190 -1.08 -9.94 -0.07
N LEU A 191 -0.30 -8.96 0.40
CA LEU A 191 -0.49 -8.37 1.72
C LEU A 191 -1.86 -7.69 1.82
N THR A 192 -2.25 -6.89 0.83
CA THR A 192 -3.53 -6.18 0.89
C THR A 192 -4.70 -7.14 0.89
N LEU A 193 -4.60 -8.24 0.13
CA LEU A 193 -5.59 -9.31 0.15
C LEU A 193 -5.69 -9.96 1.55
N SER A 194 -4.56 -10.26 2.17
CA SER A 194 -4.52 -10.80 3.53
C SER A 194 -5.15 -9.85 4.56
N LEU A 195 -4.89 -8.54 4.44
CA LEU A 195 -5.48 -7.54 5.33
C LEU A 195 -7.00 -7.48 5.19
N HIS A 196 -7.50 -7.53 3.95
CA HIS A 196 -8.94 -7.58 3.68
C HIS A 196 -9.58 -8.85 4.28
N HIS A 197 -8.95 -10.02 4.12
CA HIS A 197 -9.45 -11.25 4.73
C HIS A 197 -9.50 -11.18 6.26
N LEU A 198 -8.49 -10.61 6.91
CA LEU A 198 -8.47 -10.42 8.35
C LEU A 198 -9.61 -9.51 8.82
N GLN A 199 -9.84 -8.40 8.13
CA GLN A 199 -10.96 -7.50 8.45
C GLN A 199 -12.32 -8.19 8.31
N ALA A 200 -12.53 -8.91 7.21
CA ALA A 200 -13.76 -9.67 6.99
C ALA A 200 -13.98 -10.73 8.09
N GLN A 201 -12.90 -11.40 8.53
CA GLN A 201 -12.99 -12.35 9.64
C GLN A 201 -13.32 -11.70 10.98
N ILE A 202 -12.78 -10.50 11.27
CA ILE A 202 -13.10 -9.75 12.49
C ILE A 202 -14.57 -9.32 12.48
N GLU A 203 -15.08 -8.84 11.35
CA GLU A 203 -16.48 -8.43 11.21
C GLU A 203 -17.43 -9.62 11.37
N LEU A 204 -17.15 -10.74 10.68
CA LEU A 204 -17.90 -11.99 10.84
C LEU A 204 -17.82 -12.51 12.28
N LYS A 205 -16.65 -12.43 12.93
CA LYS A 205 -16.52 -12.81 14.33
C LYS A 205 -17.41 -11.92 15.21
N ALA A 206 -17.40 -10.60 15.01
CA ALA A 206 -18.27 -9.69 15.75
C ALA A 206 -19.75 -10.04 15.57
N GLU A 207 -20.22 -10.24 14.33
CA GLU A 207 -21.60 -10.64 14.04
C GLU A 207 -21.98 -11.98 14.69
N THR A 208 -21.07 -12.96 14.68
CA THR A 208 -21.31 -14.28 15.33
C THR A 208 -21.20 -14.25 16.86
N MET A 209 -20.78 -13.13 17.46
CA MET A 209 -20.60 -12.95 18.91
C MET A 209 -21.68 -12.03 19.51
N THR A 210 -22.51 -11.42 18.67
CA THR A 210 -23.67 -10.62 19.06
C THR A 210 -24.97 -11.38 18.83
N ASP A 211 -25.97 -11.13 19.68
CA ASP A 211 -27.34 -11.58 19.50
C ASP A 211 -28.09 -10.61 18.57
N PRO A 212 -28.71 -11.08 17.47
CA PRO A 212 -29.31 -10.20 16.48
C PRO A 212 -30.59 -9.50 16.96
N LEU A 213 -31.25 -10.01 17.99
CA LEU A 213 -32.50 -9.44 18.51
C LEU A 213 -32.24 -8.29 19.49
N THR A 214 -31.17 -8.39 20.28
CA THR A 214 -30.87 -7.43 21.36
C THR A 214 -29.62 -6.58 21.09
N GLY A 215 -28.77 -6.97 20.15
CA GLY A 215 -27.46 -6.35 19.91
C GLY A 215 -26.44 -6.60 21.03
N LEU A 216 -26.83 -7.37 22.07
CA LEU A 216 -25.96 -7.74 23.18
C LEU A 216 -25.04 -8.90 22.80
N MET A 217 -24.05 -9.19 23.63
CA MET A 217 -23.19 -10.37 23.44
C MET A 217 -24.02 -11.65 23.59
N ASN A 218 -23.83 -12.59 22.67
CA ASN A 218 -24.52 -13.88 22.73
C ASN A 218 -23.85 -14.83 23.73
N ARG A 219 -24.50 -15.98 23.99
CA ARG A 219 -24.01 -17.00 24.93
C ARG A 219 -22.59 -17.51 24.60
N ARG A 220 -22.26 -17.64 23.31
CA ARG A 220 -20.93 -18.08 22.86
C ARG A 220 -19.87 -17.06 23.27
N ALA A 221 -20.17 -15.78 23.10
CA ALA A 221 -19.27 -14.70 23.47
C ALA A 221 -19.06 -14.61 24.99
N LEU A 222 -20.12 -14.80 25.78
CA LEU A 222 -20.01 -14.89 27.24
C LEU A 222 -19.07 -16.03 27.68
N ASN A 223 -19.22 -17.21 27.07
CA ASN A 223 -18.36 -18.36 27.35
C ASN A 223 -16.90 -18.15 26.91
N GLU A 224 -16.65 -17.46 25.79
CA GLU A 224 -15.27 -17.17 25.34
C GLU A 224 -14.53 -16.21 26.28
N LEU A 225 -15.23 -15.21 26.85
CA LEU A 225 -14.61 -14.23 27.76
C LEU A 225 -14.45 -14.72 29.20
N TYR A 226 -15.39 -15.55 29.67
CA TYR A 226 -15.49 -15.90 31.09
C TYR A 226 -15.49 -17.41 31.38
N GLY A 227 -15.51 -18.28 30.36
CA GLY A 227 -15.63 -19.72 30.52
C GLY A 227 -14.49 -20.38 31.30
N ASP A 228 -13.26 -19.85 31.14
CA ASP A 228 -12.07 -20.35 31.85
C ASP A 228 -11.77 -19.58 33.15
N ARG A 229 -12.55 -18.55 33.50
CA ARG A 229 -12.32 -17.80 34.74
C ARG A 229 -12.90 -18.56 35.93
N SER A 230 -12.04 -18.87 36.90
CA SER A 230 -12.49 -19.28 38.23
C SER A 230 -13.10 -18.08 38.96
N PHE A 231 -14.38 -18.15 39.28
CA PHE A 231 -15.07 -17.12 40.06
C PHE A 231 -14.49 -17.05 41.48
N GLY A 232 -13.85 -15.93 41.81
CA GLY A 232 -13.31 -15.65 43.15
C GLY A 232 -14.34 -15.03 44.10
N PRO A 233 -14.00 -14.86 45.39
CA PRO A 233 -14.94 -14.38 46.43
C PRO A 233 -15.44 -12.93 46.24
N PHE A 234 -14.88 -12.17 45.30
CA PHE A 234 -15.27 -10.78 44.99
C PHE A 234 -15.94 -10.62 43.62
N MET A 235 -16.48 -11.70 43.03
CA MET A 235 -17.18 -11.65 41.74
C MET A 235 -18.67 -11.97 41.93
N ALA A 236 -19.54 -11.22 41.25
CA ALA A 236 -20.99 -11.44 41.27
C ALA A 236 -21.52 -11.60 39.84
N ILE A 237 -22.51 -12.48 39.66
CA ILE A 237 -23.22 -12.70 38.40
C ILE A 237 -24.69 -12.38 38.65
N ALA A 238 -25.28 -11.54 37.80
CA ALA A 238 -26.71 -11.27 37.79
C ALA A 238 -27.31 -11.86 36.51
N MET A 239 -28.41 -12.60 36.65
CA MET A 239 -29.18 -13.15 35.55
C MET A 239 -30.61 -12.63 35.66
N PHE A 240 -31.11 -12.04 34.58
CA PHE A 240 -32.47 -11.53 34.49
C PHE A 240 -33.27 -12.47 33.59
N ASP A 241 -34.43 -12.90 34.05
CA ASP A 241 -35.38 -13.68 33.28
C ASP A 241 -36.63 -12.84 32.99
N LEU A 242 -37.25 -13.06 31.84
CA LEU A 242 -38.47 -12.35 31.43
C LEU A 242 -39.68 -13.20 31.75
N ASP A 243 -40.38 -12.84 32.84
CA ASP A 243 -41.63 -13.49 33.21
C ASP A 243 -42.74 -13.23 32.17
N HIS A 244 -43.58 -14.24 31.93
CA HIS A 244 -44.74 -14.18 31.02
C HIS A 244 -44.43 -13.95 29.52
N PHE A 245 -43.27 -14.39 29.02
CA PHE A 245 -42.89 -14.20 27.61
C PHE A 245 -43.86 -14.81 26.56
N LYS A 246 -44.69 -15.80 26.93
CA LYS A 246 -45.55 -16.56 25.98
C LYS A 246 -47.06 -16.39 26.17
N THR A 247 -47.52 -15.49 27.06
CA THR A 247 -48.97 -15.31 27.34
C THR A 247 -49.67 -14.47 26.29
#